data_AF-A0A1C5WP53-F1
#
_entry.id   AF-A0A1C5WP53-F1
#
_cell.length_a   1.000
_cell.length_b   1.000
_cell.length_c   1.000
_cell.angle_alpha   90.00
_cell.angle_beta   90.00
_cell.angle_gamma   90.00
#
_symmetry.space_group_name_H-M   'P 1'
#
loop_
_entity.id
_entity.type
_entity.pdbx_description
1 polymer ?
#
loop_
_entity_poly.entity_id
_entity_poly.type
_entity_poly.pdbx_seq_one_letter_code
_entity_poly.pdbx_strand_id
1 'polypeptide(L)'
;MDKKDILKKVDHTLLGQTATWDDIRGILDDIKTSTGFSTAGATFADVELMKKYIGKNVKVKAAGGISSFDDAEKFISLGAERLGTSRLIKILKNTDTGAGY
;
A
#
# COMPACT_ATOMS: atom_id res chain seq x y z
N MET A 1 6.95 11.20 -9.57
CA MET A 1 7.95 10.31 -8.93
C MET A 1 8.33 9.23 -9.95
N ASP A 2 9.57 8.71 -9.96
CA ASP A 2 9.90 7.62 -10.92
C ASP A 2 9.15 6.32 -10.56
N LYS A 3 8.77 5.52 -11.57
CA LYS A 3 8.05 4.26 -11.36
C LYS A 3 8.84 3.29 -10.50
N LYS A 4 10.18 3.26 -10.61
CA LYS A 4 11.02 2.41 -9.75
C LYS A 4 10.92 2.81 -8.28
N ASP A 5 10.81 4.09 -7.99
CA ASP A 5 10.67 4.58 -6.61
C ASP A 5 9.31 4.26 -6.03
N ILE A 6 8.24 4.34 -6.84
CA ILE A 6 6.91 3.88 -6.45
C ILE A 6 6.92 2.38 -6.15
N LEU A 7 7.54 1.57 -7.01
CA LEU A 7 7.60 0.11 -6.83
C LEU A 7 8.36 -0.32 -5.57
N LYS A 8 9.36 0.44 -5.12
CA LYS A 8 10.04 0.20 -3.82
C LYS A 8 9.10 0.39 -2.63
N LYS A 9 7.98 1.10 -2.80
CA LYS A 9 6.94 1.27 -1.76
C LYS A 9 5.85 0.21 -1.84
N VAL A 10 5.81 -0.61 -2.88
CA VAL A 10 4.83 -1.69 -3.04
C VAL A 10 5.22 -2.85 -2.13
N ASP A 11 4.32 -3.19 -1.22
CA ASP A 11 4.50 -4.25 -0.24
C ASP A 11 3.30 -5.21 -0.32
N HIS A 12 3.53 -6.35 -0.96
CA HIS A 12 2.61 -7.48 -0.87
C HIS A 12 2.82 -8.11 0.51
N THR A 13 1.90 -7.85 1.44
CA THR A 13 1.92 -8.45 2.79
C THR A 13 1.78 -9.97 2.64
N LEU A 14 2.89 -10.68 2.49
CA LEU A 14 2.97 -12.13 2.39
C LEU A 14 4.02 -12.59 3.39
N LEU A 15 3.60 -12.68 4.65
CA LEU A 15 4.38 -13.44 5.63
C LEU A 15 4.32 -14.91 5.20
N GLY A 16 5.42 -15.40 4.63
CA GLY A 16 5.60 -16.83 4.36
C GLY A 16 5.83 -17.59 5.66
N GLN A 17 5.75 -18.93 5.60
CA GLN A 17 6.06 -19.80 6.75
C GLN A 17 7.47 -19.60 7.32
N THR A 18 8.37 -19.05 6.52
CA THR A 18 9.76 -18.75 6.88
C THR A 18 9.96 -17.31 7.37
N ALA A 19 8.89 -16.53 7.57
CA ALA A 19 9.00 -15.15 8.05
C ALA A 19 9.65 -15.11 9.43
N THR A 20 10.59 -14.19 9.61
CA THR A 20 11.27 -13.95 10.87
C THR A 20 10.50 -12.94 11.72
N TRP A 21 10.91 -12.78 12.97
CA TRP A 21 10.37 -11.73 13.83
C TRP A 21 10.59 -10.32 13.28
N ASP A 22 11.69 -10.11 12.56
CA ASP A 22 12.01 -8.80 11.96
C ASP A 22 11.05 -8.47 10.81
N ASP A 23 10.70 -9.48 10.01
CA ASP A 23 9.69 -9.35 8.96
C ASP A 23 8.30 -9.02 9.54
N ILE A 24 7.94 -9.70 10.63
CA ILE A 24 6.66 -9.48 11.33
C ILE A 24 6.61 -8.08 11.94
N ARG A 25 7.64 -7.66 12.69
CA ARG A 25 7.70 -6.31 13.27
C ARG A 25 7.60 -5.23 12.20
N GLY A 26 8.31 -5.44 11.09
CA GLY A 26 8.32 -4.51 9.96
C GLY A 26 6.93 -4.25 9.37
N ILE A 27 5.94 -5.13 9.55
CA ILE A 27 4.56 -4.88 9.09
C ILE A 27 3.60 -4.44 10.21
N LEU A 28 3.91 -4.72 11.48
CA LEU A 28 3.04 -4.39 12.62
C LEU A 28 3.17 -2.94 13.08
N ASP A 29 4.26 -2.27 12.72
CA ASP A 29 4.49 -0.85 13.05
C ASP A 29 3.69 0.12 12.15
N ASP A 30 3.08 -0.38 11.08
CA ASP A 30 2.31 0.41 10.13
C ASP A 30 0.80 0.36 10.47
N ILE A 31 0.10 1.49 10.43
CA ILE A 31 -1.37 1.50 10.34
C ILE A 31 -1.78 1.22 8.89
N LYS A 32 -2.82 0.41 8.69
CA LYS A 32 -3.28 0.00 7.36
C LYS A 32 -4.71 0.44 7.10
N THR A 33 -5.00 0.94 5.90
CA THR A 33 -6.34 1.43 5.53
C THR A 33 -7.38 0.32 5.38
N SER A 34 -7.04 -0.76 4.67
CA SER A 34 -7.98 -1.86 4.40
C SER A 34 -7.27 -3.22 4.39
N THR A 35 -8.01 -4.27 4.72
CA THR A 35 -7.55 -5.65 4.58
C THR A 35 -7.48 -6.11 3.13
N GLY A 36 -8.26 -5.46 2.24
CA GLY A 36 -8.51 -5.90 0.87
C GLY A 36 -9.59 -6.97 0.73
N PHE A 37 -10.20 -7.42 1.84
CA PHE A 37 -11.26 -8.43 1.85
C PHE A 37 -12.64 -7.88 2.24
N SER A 38 -12.72 -6.60 2.60
CA SER A 38 -13.99 -5.91 2.87
C SER A 38 -14.59 -5.34 1.59
N THR A 39 -15.63 -4.53 1.70
CA THR A 39 -16.35 -3.93 0.58
C THR A 39 -15.61 -2.76 -0.08
N ALA A 40 -14.55 -2.24 0.54
CA ALA A 40 -13.78 -1.09 0.04
C ALA A 40 -12.28 -1.20 0.32
N GLY A 41 -11.50 -0.55 -0.55
CA GLY A 41 -10.05 -0.35 -0.41
C GLY A 41 -9.71 0.98 0.27
N ALA A 42 -8.46 1.43 0.09
CA ALA A 42 -8.02 2.75 0.55
C ALA A 42 -8.70 3.87 -0.25
N THR A 43 -9.07 4.95 0.43
CA THR A 43 -9.37 6.23 -0.21
C THR A 43 -8.32 7.28 0.16
N PHE A 44 -8.18 8.32 -0.67
CA PHE A 44 -7.28 9.44 -0.38
C PHE A 44 -7.64 10.12 0.96
N ALA A 45 -8.93 10.27 1.25
CA ALA A 45 -9.42 10.84 2.49
C ALA A 45 -9.02 10.01 3.72
N ASP A 46 -8.99 8.68 3.61
CA ASP A 46 -8.56 7.81 4.71
C ASP A 46 -7.10 8.08 5.09
N VAL A 47 -6.22 8.22 4.09
CA VAL A 47 -4.79 8.48 4.34
C VAL A 47 -4.59 9.87 4.92
N GLU A 48 -5.26 10.90 4.40
CA GLU A 48 -5.23 12.25 4.96
C GLU A 48 -5.70 12.28 6.41
N LEU A 49 -6.82 11.60 6.70
CA LEU A 49 -7.38 11.50 8.04
C LEU A 49 -6.43 10.76 8.99
N MET A 50 -5.87 9.64 8.57
CA MET A 50 -4.87 8.90 9.35
C MET A 50 -3.67 9.78 9.66
N LYS A 51 -3.03 10.38 8.64
CA LYS A 51 -1.84 11.23 8.85
C LYS A 51 -2.11 12.43 9.74
N LYS A 52 -3.34 12.94 9.77
CA LYS A 52 -3.73 14.03 10.67
C LYS A 52 -3.71 13.64 12.14
N TYR A 53 -4.02 12.38 12.49
CA TYR A 53 -4.28 11.98 13.87
C TYR A 53 -3.34 10.91 14.45
N ILE A 54 -2.60 10.17 13.61
CA ILE A 54 -1.67 9.15 14.11
C ILE A 54 -0.43 9.78 14.75
N GLY A 55 0.27 8.99 15.58
CA GLY A 55 1.54 9.40 16.16
C GLY A 55 2.61 9.69 15.11
N LYS A 56 3.52 10.63 15.41
CA LYS A 56 4.54 11.14 14.45
C LYS A 56 5.39 10.05 13.78
N ASN A 57 5.60 8.93 14.47
CA ASN A 57 6.45 7.84 14.00
C ASN A 57 5.67 6.66 13.41
N VAL A 58 4.33 6.74 13.37
CA VAL A 58 3.47 5.70 12.80
C VAL A 58 3.39 5.92 11.28
N LYS A 59 3.69 4.87 10.53
CA LYS A 59 3.63 4.85 9.07
C LYS A 59 2.25 4.38 8.61
N VAL A 60 1.81 4.85 7.45
CA VAL A 60 0.57 4.45 6.80
C VAL A 60 0.85 3.54 5.62
N LYS A 61 0.18 2.40 5.60
CA LYS A 61 0.06 1.51 4.45
C LYS A 61 -1.31 1.69 3.81
N ALA A 62 -1.36 2.39 2.66
CA ALA A 62 -2.55 2.44 1.83
C ALA A 62 -2.70 1.09 1.11
N ALA A 63 -3.81 0.39 1.29
CA ALA A 63 -4.01 -0.94 0.73
C ALA A 63 -5.41 -1.12 0.11
N GLY A 64 -5.44 -1.76 -1.07
CA GLY A 64 -6.65 -2.00 -1.85
C GLY A 64 -7.08 -0.77 -2.66
N GLY A 65 -7.54 -0.98 -3.90
CA GLY A 65 -8.06 0.09 -4.76
C GLY A 65 -7.01 0.95 -5.47
N ILE A 66 -5.72 0.62 -5.35
CA ILE A 66 -4.63 1.31 -6.05
C ILE A 66 -4.45 0.65 -7.41
N SER A 67 -5.01 1.30 -8.44
CA SER A 67 -5.19 0.72 -9.78
C SER A 67 -4.30 1.33 -10.86
N SER A 68 -3.58 2.40 -10.53
CA SER A 68 -2.68 3.11 -11.44
C SER A 68 -1.44 3.66 -10.73
N PHE A 69 -0.41 4.01 -11.50
CA PHE A 69 0.74 4.72 -10.96
C PHE A 69 0.39 6.14 -10.46
N ASP A 70 -0.65 6.75 -11.01
CA ASP A 70 -1.14 8.06 -10.57
C ASP A 70 -1.83 7.95 -9.21
N ASP A 71 -2.63 6.91 -8.97
CA ASP A 71 -3.19 6.60 -7.65
C ASP A 71 -2.07 6.42 -6.63
N ALA A 72 -1.04 5.65 -7.01
CA ALA A 72 0.10 5.35 -6.17
C ALA A 72 0.89 6.62 -5.80
N GLU A 73 1.17 7.49 -6.77
CA GLU A 73 1.82 8.78 -6.53
C GLU A 73 0.96 9.67 -5.64
N LYS A 74 -0.36 9.70 -5.86
CA LYS A 74 -1.27 10.48 -5.02
C LYS A 74 -1.27 9.97 -3.58
N PHE A 75 -1.39 8.67 -3.33
CA PHE A 75 -1.32 8.11 -1.98
C PHE A 75 0.01 8.44 -1.27
N ILE A 76 1.14 8.33 -1.99
CA ILE A 76 2.46 8.68 -1.43
C ILE A 76 2.51 10.17 -1.09
N SER A 77 1.98 11.04 -1.96
CA SER A 77 1.94 12.50 -1.70
C SER A 77 1.11 12.88 -0.47
N LEU A 78 0.09 12.07 -0.14
CA LEU A 78 -0.76 12.24 1.05
C LEU A 78 -0.12 11.66 2.32
N GLY A 79 1.05 11.04 2.19
CA GLY A 79 1.83 10.52 3.32
C GLY A 79 1.73 9.02 3.53
N ALA A 80 1.25 8.24 2.56
CA ALA A 80 1.38 6.78 2.62
C ALA A 80 2.85 6.37 2.38
N GLU A 81 3.47 5.74 3.37
CA GLU A 81 4.84 5.25 3.26
C GLU A 81 4.93 3.91 2.52
N ARG A 82 3.86 3.11 2.54
CA ARG A 82 3.73 1.81 1.83
C ARG A 82 2.43 1.67 1.07
N LEU A 83 2.46 0.86 0.01
CA LEU A 83 1.33 0.58 -0.87
C LEU A 83 1.05 -0.93 -0.93
N GLY A 84 -0.15 -1.35 -0.54
CA GLY A 84 -0.65 -2.72 -0.70
C GLY A 84 -1.50 -2.85 -1.96
N THR A 85 -0.90 -3.28 -3.06
CA THR A 85 -1.59 -3.44 -4.36
C THR A 85 -1.05 -4.62 -5.15
N SER A 86 -1.93 -5.39 -5.80
CA SER A 86 -1.53 -6.50 -6.68
C SER A 86 -1.27 -6.07 -8.13
N ARG A 87 -1.60 -4.82 -8.47
CA ARG A 87 -1.80 -4.37 -9.86
C ARG A 87 -0.61 -3.66 -10.46
N LEU A 88 0.13 -2.86 -9.70
CA LEU A 88 1.23 -2.04 -10.27
C LEU A 88 2.31 -2.88 -10.97
N ILE A 89 2.62 -4.07 -10.43
CA ILE A 89 3.57 -5.00 -11.09
C ILE A 89 2.98 -5.55 -12.39
N LYS A 90 1.68 -5.89 -12.42
CA LYS A 90 0.99 -6.39 -13.62
C LYS A 90 0.92 -5.30 -14.69
N ILE A 91 0.64 -4.07 -14.30
CA ILE A 91 0.62 -2.90 -15.20
C ILE A 91 2.00 -2.70 -15.81
N LEU A 92 3.07 -2.78 -15.02
CA LEU A 92 4.43 -2.68 -15.54
C LEU A 92 4.76 -3.79 -16.56
N LYS A 93 4.22 -4.99 -16.35
CA LYS A 93 4.40 -6.14 -17.24
C LYS A 93 3.40 -6.20 -18.39
N ASN A 94 2.47 -5.24 -18.50
CA ASN A 94 1.34 -5.25 -19.43
C ASN A 94 0.48 -6.52 -19.34
N THR A 95 0.32 -7.08 -18.13
CA THR A 95 -0.48 -8.29 -17.85
C THR A 95 -1.69 -8.00 -16.96
N ASP A 96 -1.99 -6.73 -16.69
CA ASP A 96 -3.16 -6.35 -15.90
C ASP A 96 -4.43 -6.55 -16.74
N THR A 97 -5.37 -7.32 -16.21
CA THR A 97 -6.63 -7.66 -16.90
C THR A 97 -7.81 -6.81 -16.42
N GLY A 98 -7.57 -5.78 -15.60
CA GLY A 98 -8.65 -5.06 -14.94
C GLY A 98 -9.17 -5.74 -13.67
N ALA A 99 -8.87 -7.04 -13.47
CA ALA A 99 -9.43 -7.86 -12.40
C ALA A 99 -8.46 -8.08 -11.23
N GLY A 100 -9.03 -8.10 -10.01
CA GLY A 100 -8.31 -8.32 -8.75
C GLY A 100 -8.21 -7.06 -7.87
N TYR A 101 -7.64 -7.26 -6.68
CA TYR A 101 -7.51 -6.28 -5.60
C TYR A 101 -6.33 -5.30 -5.76
#